data_AF-A0AAV7K5X8-F1
#
_entry.id   AF-A0AAV7K5X8-F1
#
_cell.length_a   1.000
_cell.length_b   1.000
_cell.length_c   1.000
_cell.angle_alpha   90.00
_cell.angle_beta   90.00
_cell.angle_gamma   90.00
#
_symmetry.space_group_name_H-M   'P 1'
#
loop_
_entity.id
_entity.type
_entity.pdbx_description
1 polymer ?
#
loop_
_entity_poly.entity_id
_entity_poly.type
_entity_poly.pdbx_seq_one_letter_code
_entity_poly.pdbx_strand_id
1 'polypeptide(L)'
;MASSQTTDKGVIKPQCVICLAVLCPESLKSSQLQKHLRNKHLELADMPKEVFAHKGSQVKKQRRDSLRASLEVAWLIARNLELFSEKPAEETISTKELLRIMLINL
;
A
#
# COMPACT_ATOMS: atom_id res chain seq x y z
N MET A 1 12.04 -3.25 7.03
CA MET A 1 11.11 -3.99 6.14
C MET A 1 9.67 -3.67 6.54
N ALA A 2 9.04 -2.66 5.93
CA ALA A 2 7.65 -2.30 6.23
C ALA A 2 6.70 -3.14 5.36
N SER A 3 6.15 -4.21 5.93
CA SER A 3 5.10 -5.00 5.29
C SER A 3 3.80 -4.22 5.34
N SER A 4 3.22 -3.90 4.18
CA SER A 4 1.94 -3.20 4.02
C SER A 4 0.74 -4.05 4.46
N GLN A 5 0.69 -4.47 5.73
CA GLN A 5 -0.47 -5.16 6.29
C GLN A 5 -1.53 -4.13 6.68
N THR A 6 -2.74 -4.29 6.15
CA THR A 6 -3.90 -3.56 6.65
C THR A 6 -4.38 -4.24 7.92
N THR A 7 -4.17 -3.59 9.07
CA THR A 7 -4.64 -4.09 10.36
C THR A 7 -5.91 -3.36 10.77
N ASP A 8 -6.95 -4.10 11.15
CA ASP A 8 -8.16 -3.56 11.78
C ASP A 8 -8.28 -4.13 13.18
N LYS A 9 -8.26 -3.26 14.20
CA LYS A 9 -8.30 -3.66 15.62
C LYS A 9 -7.27 -4.74 16.00
N GLY A 10 -6.07 -4.67 15.40
CA GLY A 10 -5.00 -5.66 15.61
C GLY A 10 -5.10 -6.93 14.77
N VAL A 11 -6.17 -7.11 13.99
CA VAL A 11 -6.34 -8.25 13.09
C VAL A 11 -5.80 -7.92 11.71
N ILE A 12 -4.89 -8.76 11.21
CA ILE A 12 -4.33 -8.63 9.85
C ILE A 12 -5.43 -8.99 8.84
N LYS A 13 -5.78 -8.03 7.98
CA LYS A 13 -6.62 -8.24 6.81
C LYS A 13 -5.69 -8.36 5.58
N PRO A 14 -5.59 -9.54 4.94
CA PRO A 14 -4.80 -9.66 3.73
C PRO A 14 -5.44 -8.89 2.57
N GLN A 15 -4.64 -8.50 1.59
CA GLN A 15 -5.12 -7.84 0.38
C GLN A 15 -4.77 -8.69 -0.83
N CYS A 16 -5.72 -8.86 -1.75
CA CYS A 16 -5.47 -9.54 -3.02
C CYS A 16 -4.55 -8.68 -3.89
N VAL A 17 -3.46 -9.25 -4.39
CA VAL A 17 -2.52 -8.51 -5.23
C VAL A 17 -3.03 -8.28 -6.67
N ILE A 18 -4.06 -9.02 -7.08
CA ILE A 18 -4.63 -8.93 -8.43
C ILE A 18 -5.68 -7.83 -8.50
N CYS A 19 -6.68 -7.87 -7.62
CA CYS A 19 -7.79 -6.90 -7.61
C CYS A 19 -7.69 -5.85 -6.51
N LEU A 20 -6.66 -5.89 -5.67
CA LEU A 20 -6.46 -4.99 -4.53
C LEU A 20 -7.59 -5.01 -3.50
N ALA A 21 -8.52 -5.97 -3.57
CA ALA A 21 -9.58 -6.16 -2.60
C ALA A 21 -8.98 -6.56 -1.23
N VAL A 22 -9.45 -5.89 -0.17
CA VAL A 22 -9.16 -6.32 1.21
C VAL A 22 -10.00 -7.56 1.49
N LEU A 23 -9.32 -8.62 1.88
CA LEU A 23 -9.91 -9.93 2.15
C LEU A 23 -10.10 -10.12 3.66
N CYS A 24 -11.01 -11.03 4.01
CA CYS A 24 -11.18 -11.42 5.41
C CYS A 24 -9.91 -12.14 5.93
N PRO A 25 -9.61 -12.07 7.23
CA PRO A 25 -8.44 -12.73 7.84
C PRO A 25 -8.34 -14.23 7.52
N GLU A 26 -9.48 -14.90 7.41
CA GLU A 26 -9.59 -16.33 7.09
C GLU A 26 -9.05 -16.65 5.69
N SER A 27 -8.94 -15.65 4.81
CA SER A 27 -8.40 -15.79 3.46
C SER A 27 -6.89 -16.06 3.44
N LEU A 28 -6.21 -15.98 4.59
CA LEU A 28 -4.84 -16.49 4.73
C LEU A 28 -4.78 -18.03 4.62
N LYS A 29 -5.90 -18.72 4.85
CA LYS A 29 -5.99 -20.17 4.65
C LYS A 29 -6.03 -20.48 3.16
N SER A 30 -5.24 -21.47 2.72
CA SER A 30 -5.13 -21.87 1.31
C SER A 30 -6.49 -22.14 0.65
N SER A 31 -7.40 -22.84 1.33
CA SER A 31 -8.73 -23.17 0.81
C SER A 31 -9.59 -21.92 0.54
N GLN A 32 -9.52 -20.91 1.42
CA GLN A 32 -10.27 -19.67 1.26
C GLN A 32 -9.64 -18.77 0.19
N LEU A 33 -8.31 -18.73 0.10
CA LEU A 33 -7.61 -18.04 -0.97
C LEU A 33 -7.92 -18.66 -2.34
N GLN A 34 -7.89 -19.99 -2.45
CA GLN A 34 -8.26 -20.68 -3.69
C GLN A 34 -9.71 -20.41 -4.09
N LYS A 35 -10.65 -20.36 -3.14
CA LYS A 35 -12.04 -19.96 -3.44
C LYS A 35 -12.10 -18.53 -3.99
N HIS A 36 -11.37 -17.59 -3.40
CA HIS A 36 -11.31 -16.22 -3.91
C HIS A 36 -10.79 -16.20 -5.36
N LEU A 37 -9.68 -16.90 -5.63
CA LEU A 37 -9.11 -17.00 -6.97
C LEU A 37 -10.09 -17.64 -7.95
N ARG A 38 -10.68 -18.80 -7.63
CA ARG A 38 -11.65 -19.45 -8.53
C ARG A 38 -12.89 -18.61 -8.81
N ASN A 39 -13.35 -17.83 -7.83
CA ASN A 39 -14.57 -17.02 -7.96
C ASN A 39 -14.33 -15.67 -8.67
N LYS A 40 -13.15 -15.06 -8.52
CA LYS A 40 -12.85 -13.71 -9.02
C LYS A 40 -11.82 -13.67 -10.14
N HIS A 41 -10.97 -14.70 -10.22
CA HIS A 41 -9.79 -14.77 -11.06
C HIS A 41 -9.56 -16.21 -11.55
N LEU A 42 -10.56 -16.80 -12.21
CA LEU A 42 -10.57 -18.22 -12.57
C LEU A 42 -9.29 -18.65 -13.32
N GLU A 43 -8.83 -17.82 -14.25
CA GLU A 43 -7.62 -18.03 -15.05
C GLU A 43 -6.31 -18.03 -14.24
N LEU A 44 -6.35 -17.54 -13.00
CA LEU A 44 -5.20 -17.47 -12.10
C LEU A 44 -5.25 -18.51 -10.99
N ALA A 45 -6.30 -19.33 -10.91
CA ALA A 45 -6.46 -20.30 -9.83
C ALA A 45 -5.35 -21.36 -9.80
N ASP A 46 -4.82 -21.70 -10.98
CA ASP A 46 -3.76 -22.71 -11.17
C ASP A 46 -2.41 -22.08 -11.50
N MET A 47 -2.29 -20.75 -11.44
CA MET A 47 -1.03 -20.06 -11.71
C MET A 47 -0.02 -20.27 -10.56
N PRO A 48 1.28 -20.33 -10.89
CA PRO A 48 2.31 -20.58 -9.91
C PRO A 48 2.55 -19.34 -9.03
N LYS A 49 3.10 -19.54 -7.83
CA LYS A 49 3.23 -18.50 -6.79
C LYS A 49 4.11 -17.33 -7.23
N GLU A 50 5.04 -17.58 -8.14
CA GLU A 50 6.01 -16.62 -8.68
C GLU A 50 5.30 -15.46 -9.40
N VAL A 51 4.20 -15.74 -10.09
CA VAL A 51 3.38 -14.72 -10.76
C VAL A 51 2.80 -13.74 -9.74
N PHE A 52 2.31 -14.25 -8.61
CA PHE A 52 1.77 -13.45 -7.52
C PHE A 52 2.87 -12.67 -6.78
N ALA A 53 4.05 -13.27 -6.59
CA ALA A 53 5.20 -12.60 -5.99
C ALA A 53 5.67 -11.41 -6.85
N HIS A 54 5.77 -11.62 -8.17
CA HIS A 54 6.12 -10.55 -9.11
C HIS A 54 5.11 -9.40 -9.06
N LYS A 55 3.80 -9.70 -9.19
CA LYS A 55 2.73 -8.71 -9.04
C LYS A 55 2.79 -8.00 -7.68
N GLY A 56 3.14 -8.73 -6.62
CA GLY A 56 3.31 -8.18 -5.27
C GLY A 56 4.41 -7.12 -5.21
N SER A 57 5.55 -7.40 -5.85
CA SER A 57 6.65 -6.45 -5.93
C SER A 57 6.28 -5.20 -6.73
N GLN A 58 5.54 -5.36 -7.84
CA GLN A 58 5.05 -4.25 -8.66
C GLN A 58 4.08 -3.36 -7.88
N VAL A 59 3.09 -3.94 -7.18
CA VAL A 59 2.14 -3.17 -6.36
C VAL A 59 2.85 -2.42 -5.24
N LYS A 60 3.83 -3.05 -4.57
CA LYS A 60 4.64 -2.37 -3.54
C LYS A 60 5.44 -1.19 -4.12
N LYS A 61 6.05 -1.38 -5.29
CA LYS A 61 6.78 -0.32 -6.00
C LYS A 61 5.84 0.84 -6.35
N GLN A 62 4.69 0.55 -6.97
CA GLN A 62 3.70 1.56 -7.33
C GLN A 62 3.23 2.38 -6.12
N ARG A 63 2.98 1.74 -4.97
CA ARG A 63 2.61 2.45 -3.74
C ARG A 63 3.70 3.39 -3.25
N ARG A 64 4.96 2.93 -3.28
CA ARG A 64 6.09 3.76 -2.90
C ARG A 64 6.26 4.94 -3.85
N ASP A 65 6.17 4.70 -5.15
CA ASP A 65 6.33 5.73 -6.17
C ASP A 65 5.19 6.76 -6.08
N SER A 66 3.95 6.31 -5.83
CA SER A 66 2.80 7.18 -5.57
C SER A 66 3.00 8.02 -4.31
N LEU A 67 3.47 7.42 -3.21
CA LEU A 67 3.71 8.13 -1.96
C LEU A 67 4.80 9.19 -2.15
N ARG A 68 5.87 8.85 -2.87
CA ARG A 68 6.95 9.78 -3.21
C ARG A 68 6.44 10.98 -4.01
N ALA A 69 5.60 10.73 -5.02
CA ALA A 69 5.01 11.79 -5.82
C ALA A 69 4.08 12.70 -4.98
N SER A 70 3.21 12.11 -4.15
CA SER A 70 2.35 12.88 -3.23
C SER A 70 3.15 13.72 -2.26
N LEU A 71 4.24 13.17 -1.73
CA LEU A 71 5.14 13.86 -0.82
C LEU A 71 5.84 15.05 -1.50
N GLU A 72 6.32 14.87 -2.72
CA GLU A 72 6.95 15.94 -3.50
C GLU A 72 6.00 17.13 -3.67
N VAL A 73 4.75 16.85 -4.06
CA VAL A 73 3.72 17.88 -4.23
C VAL A 73 3.43 18.58 -2.91
N ALA A 74 3.25 17.83 -1.82
CA ALA A 74 2.98 18.40 -0.51
C ALA A 74 4.14 19.31 -0.04
N TRP A 75 5.38 18.91 -0.28
CA TRP A 75 6.55 19.72 0.04
C TRP A 75 6.61 21.01 -0.78
N LEU A 76 6.38 20.94 -2.09
CA LEU A 76 6.36 22.12 -2.97
C LEU A 76 5.31 23.14 -2.52
N ILE A 77 4.12 22.68 -2.12
CA ILE A 77 3.06 23.52 -1.56
C ILE A 77 3.53 24.18 -0.27
N ALA A 78 4.05 23.39 0.68
CA ALA A 78 4.46 23.90 1.98
C ALA A 78 5.62 24.90 1.88
N ARG A 79 6.55 24.70 0.93
CA ARG A 79 7.61 25.67 0.63
C ARG A 79 7.05 26.97 0.08
N ASN A 80 6.09 26.92 -0.84
CA ASN A 80 5.47 28.13 -1.40
C ASN A 80 4.67 28.92 -0.35
N LEU A 81 4.15 28.24 0.68
CA LEU A 81 3.51 28.83 1.84
C LEU A 81 4.50 29.25 2.94
N GLU A 82 5.81 29.15 2.69
CA GLU A 82 6.88 29.45 3.64
C GLU A 82 6.81 28.65 4.96
N LEU A 83 6.16 27.47 4.95
CA LEU A 83 6.01 26.62 6.13
C LEU A 83 7.27 25.83 6.48
N PHE A 84 8.19 25.65 5.51
CA PHE A 84 9.46 24.94 5.70
C PHE A 84 10.60 25.54 4.86
N SER A 85 11.81 25.59 5.44
CA SER A 85 13.03 26.09 4.78
C SER A 85 13.79 25.01 3.99
N GLU A 86 13.66 23.73 4.37
CA GLU A 86 14.44 22.63 3.79
C GLU A 86 13.57 21.44 3.35
N LYS A 87 14.06 20.68 2.37
CA LYS A 87 13.41 19.45 1.88
C LYS A 87 13.67 18.29 2.84
N PRO A 88 12.62 17.61 3.34
CA PRO A 88 12.83 16.45 4.20
C PRO A 88 13.49 15.30 3.40
N ALA A 89 14.42 14.60 4.04
CA ALA A 89 15.06 13.42 3.46
C ALA A 89 14.01 12.29 3.26
N GLU A 90 14.09 11.60 2.11
CA GLU A 90 13.11 10.57 1.69
C GLU A 90 12.94 9.42 2.70
N GLU A 91 13.90 9.21 3.60
CA GLU A 91 13.92 8.10 4.55
C GLU A 91 13.23 8.36 5.89
N THR A 92 12.89 9.62 6.25
CA THR A 92 12.44 9.96 7.61
C THR A 92 10.95 10.25 7.74
N ILE A 93 10.21 10.35 6.64
CA ILE A 93 8.82 10.80 6.72
C ILE A 93 7.91 9.62 7.07
N SER A 94 7.79 9.43 8.38
CA SER A 94 6.79 8.55 8.98
C SER A 94 5.40 8.89 8.45
N THR A 95 4.55 7.89 8.24
CA THR A 95 3.14 8.07 7.84
C THR A 95 2.37 9.04 8.74
N LYS A 96 2.80 9.21 10.00
CA LYS A 96 2.27 10.20 10.94
C LYS A 96 2.62 11.64 10.58
N GLU A 97 3.83 11.89 10.08
CA GLU A 97 4.26 13.22 9.61
C GLU A 97 3.63 13.55 8.26
N LEU A 98 3.48 12.57 7.37
CA LEU A 98 2.67 12.71 6.15
C LEU A 98 1.22 13.07 6.45
N LEU A 99 0.58 12.36 7.40
CA LEU A 99 -0.79 12.68 7.83
C LEU A 99 -0.87 14.10 8.43
N ARG A 100 0.11 14.54 9.23
CA ARG A 100 0.16 15.93 9.73
C ARG A 100 0.25 16.95 8.61
N ILE A 101 1.14 16.75 7.63
CA ILE A 101 1.28 17.64 6.46
C ILE A 101 -0.02 17.69 5.63
N MET A 102 -0.68 16.54 5.44
CA MET A 102 -1.93 16.47 4.68
C MET A 102 -3.13 17.05 5.44
N LEU A 103 -3.17 16.93 6.77
CA LEU A 103 -4.29 17.39 7.61
C LEU A 103 -4.23 18.89 7.96
N ILE A 104 -3.09 19.56 7.79
CA ILE A 104 -3.01 21.03 7.98
C ILE A 104 -3.74 21.79 6.86
N ASN A 105 -4.04 21.14 5.72
CA ASN A 105 -4.64 21.78 4.54
C ASN A 105 -6.08 21.33 4.23
N LEU A 106 -6.78 20.73 5.21
CA LEU A 106 -8.22 20.39 5.16
C LEU A 106 -8.95 21.16 6.26
#